data_AF-A0A2Z6QPR9-F1
#
_entry.id   AF-A0A2Z6QPR9-F1
#
_cell.length_a   1.000
_cell.length_b   1.000
_cell.length_c   1.000
_cell.angle_alpha   90.00
_cell.angle_beta   90.00
_cell.angle_gamma   90.00
#
_symmetry.space_group_name_H-M   'P 1'
#
loop_
_entity.id
_entity.type
_entity.pdbx_description
1 polymer ?
#
loop_
_entity_poly.entity_id
_entity_poly.type
_entity_poly.pdbx_seq_one_letter_code
_entity_poly.pdbx_strand_id
1 'polypeptide(L)'
;MGNTASRAFDEAKRKIELEYEARKRENELRNDELKFNYGLEIRKAEMEHQHKIAELMTQMKQTKLHAGKELIISYMNTMNLIIQQNNTTFQAALPLLQQLNNDKLSDSMRDATEKGYMPPERLLDYSKKQIEELRLKQDDEFMQLMNLAVDQKVITSTDKLFLLG
;
A
#
# COMPACT_ATOMS: atom_id res chain seq x y z
N MET A 1 -79.57 26.78 38.78
CA MET A 1 -78.82 25.66 38.17
C MET A 1 -77.98 26.19 37.01
N GLY A 2 -76.83 26.83 37.28
CA GLY A 2 -76.09 27.60 36.27
C GLY A 2 -74.58 27.40 36.30
N ASN A 3 -74.09 26.15 36.45
CA ASN A 3 -72.66 25.90 36.63
C ASN A 3 -72.12 24.67 35.86
N THR A 4 -72.96 24.00 35.06
CA THR A 4 -72.59 22.81 34.30
C THR A 4 -72.04 23.13 32.92
N ALA A 5 -72.58 24.14 32.23
CA ALA A 5 -72.11 24.56 30.91
C ALA A 5 -70.71 25.19 30.93
N SER A 6 -70.39 26.00 31.95
CA SER A 6 -69.05 26.60 32.12
C SER A 6 -67.99 25.52 32.39
N ARG A 7 -68.30 24.55 33.26
CA ARG A 7 -67.40 23.43 33.54
C ARG A 7 -67.15 22.54 32.33
N ALA A 8 -68.19 22.25 31.54
CA ALA A 8 -68.06 21.47 30.32
C ALA A 8 -67.19 22.17 29.25
N PHE A 9 -67.27 23.50 29.15
CA PHE A 9 -66.44 24.29 28.24
C PHE A 9 -64.97 24.32 28.70
N ASP A 10 -64.72 24.53 29.99
CA ASP A 10 -63.36 24.50 30.55
C ASP A 10 -62.72 23.11 30.42
N GLU A 11 -63.51 22.05 30.59
CA GLU A 11 -63.07 20.66 30.42
C GLU A 11 -62.76 20.33 28.96
N ALA A 12 -63.58 20.80 28.01
CA ALA A 12 -63.31 20.68 26.58
C ALA A 12 -62.04 21.44 26.16
N LYS A 13 -61.84 22.66 26.68
CA LYS A 13 -60.63 23.46 26.42
C LYS A 13 -59.38 22.75 26.93
N ARG A 14 -59.43 22.24 28.17
CA ARG A 14 -58.32 21.50 28.78
C ARG A 14 -57.98 20.22 28.02
N LYS A 15 -59.00 19.52 27.51
CA LYS A 15 -58.82 18.34 26.66
C LYS A 15 -58.11 18.67 25.35
N ILE A 16 -58.53 19.74 24.66
CA ILE A 16 -57.89 20.19 23.42
C ILE A 16 -56.42 20.61 23.67
N GLU A 17 -56.17 21.28 24.79
CA GLU A 17 -54.81 21.72 25.17
C GLU A 17 -53.89 20.52 25.45
N LEU A 18 -54.39 19.50 26.17
CA LEU A 18 -53.67 18.24 26.40
C LEU A 18 -53.42 17.46 25.10
N GLU A 19 -54.39 17.39 24.19
CA GLU A 19 -54.21 16.75 22.88
C GLU A 19 -53.17 17.49 22.02
N TYR A 20 -53.15 18.82 22.10
CA TYR A 20 -52.14 19.64 21.41
C TYR A 20 -50.73 19.40 21.96
N GLU A 21 -50.57 19.39 23.29
CA GLU A 21 -49.28 19.10 23.93
C GLU A 21 -48.80 17.68 23.64
N ALA A 22 -49.70 16.69 23.65
CA ALA A 22 -49.38 15.30 23.31
C ALA A 22 -48.87 15.19 21.86
N ARG A 23 -49.55 15.81 20.89
CA ARG A 23 -49.12 15.83 19.49
C ARG A 23 -47.81 16.57 19.28
N LYS A 24 -47.58 17.67 20.02
CA LYS A 24 -46.32 18.41 19.97
C LYS A 24 -45.16 17.53 20.44
N ARG A 25 -45.32 16.85 21.59
CA ARG A 25 -44.31 15.93 22.12
C ARG A 25 -44.06 14.73 21.21
N GLU A 26 -45.11 14.18 20.60
CA GLU A 26 -44.98 13.10 19.61
C GLU A 26 -44.15 13.53 18.39
N ASN A 27 -44.40 14.73 17.86
CA ASN A 27 -43.62 15.29 16.76
C ASN A 27 -42.15 15.57 17.15
N GLU A 28 -41.90 16.03 18.37
CA GLU A 28 -40.54 16.24 18.89
C GLU A 28 -39.78 14.90 18.97
N LEU A 29 -40.39 13.87 19.57
CA LEU A 29 -39.82 12.52 19.64
C LEU A 29 -39.51 11.96 18.25
N ARG A 30 -40.44 12.10 17.30
CA ARG A 30 -40.23 11.64 15.91
C ARG A 30 -39.08 12.37 15.21
N ASN A 31 -38.92 13.66 15.46
CA ASN A 31 -37.81 14.44 14.91
C ASN A 31 -36.47 14.02 15.51
N ASP A 32 -36.42 13.70 16.81
CA ASP A 32 -35.22 13.23 17.47
C ASP A 32 -34.82 11.83 17.00
N GLU A 33 -35.80 10.94 16.78
CA GLU A 33 -35.57 9.62 16.15
C GLU A 33 -35.00 9.76 14.74
N LEU A 34 -35.53 10.68 13.93
CA LEU A 34 -35.02 10.92 12.57
C LEU A 34 -33.56 11.41 12.57
N LYS A 35 -33.22 12.35 13.47
CA LYS A 35 -31.83 12.83 13.62
C LYS A 35 -30.90 11.72 14.09
N PHE A 36 -31.35 10.90 15.04
CA PHE A 36 -30.57 9.77 15.55
C PHE A 36 -30.30 8.74 14.45
N ASN A 37 -31.33 8.36 13.70
CA ASN A 37 -31.22 7.40 12.60
C ASN A 37 -30.31 7.93 11.49
N TYR A 38 -30.43 9.21 11.12
CA TYR A 38 -29.53 9.84 10.16
C TYR A 38 -28.07 9.81 10.63
N GLY A 39 -27.82 10.10 11.92
CA GLY A 39 -26.49 10.00 12.51
C GLY A 39 -25.92 8.58 12.51
N LEU A 40 -26.76 7.57 12.72
CA LEU A 40 -26.36 6.16 12.61
C LEU A 40 -25.98 5.78 11.18
N GLU A 41 -26.73 6.28 10.20
CA GLU A 41 -26.48 5.99 8.78
C GLU A 41 -25.14 6.58 8.31
N ILE A 42 -24.82 7.81 8.74
CA ILE A 42 -23.50 8.43 8.51
C ILE A 42 -22.39 7.57 9.11
N ARG A 43 -22.51 7.19 10.39
CA ARG A 43 -21.47 6.37 11.05
C ARG A 43 -21.31 5.00 10.38
N LYS A 44 -22.41 4.41 9.90
CA LYS A 44 -22.35 3.14 9.16
C LYS A 44 -21.58 3.31 7.87
N ALA A 45 -21.85 4.38 7.10
CA ALA A 45 -21.09 4.69 5.89
C ALA A 45 -19.61 4.96 6.18
N GLU A 46 -19.30 5.69 7.26
CA GLU A 46 -17.91 5.92 7.70
C GLU A 46 -17.19 4.61 8.05
N MET A 47 -17.84 3.72 8.80
CA MET A 47 -17.27 2.40 9.14
C MET A 47 -17.05 1.53 7.89
N GLU A 48 -18.00 1.50 6.96
CA GLU A 48 -17.86 0.77 5.70
C GLU A 48 -16.69 1.33 4.87
N HIS A 49 -16.54 2.66 4.83
CA HIS A 49 -15.43 3.31 4.15
C HIS A 49 -14.08 2.96 4.79
N GLN A 50 -13.97 3.06 6.12
CA GLN A 50 -12.75 2.68 6.85
C GLN A 50 -12.42 1.19 6.67
N HIS A 51 -13.42 0.32 6.70
CA HIS A 51 -13.24 -1.10 6.45
C HIS A 51 -12.69 -1.32 5.04
N LYS A 52 -13.23 -0.62 4.04
CA LYS A 52 -12.74 -0.73 2.66
C LYS A 52 -11.30 -0.27 2.50
N ILE A 53 -10.93 0.82 3.18
CA ILE A 53 -9.54 1.29 3.24
C ILE A 53 -8.63 0.22 3.84
N ALA A 54 -9.03 -0.42 4.95
CA ALA A 54 -8.26 -1.49 5.59
C ALA A 54 -8.08 -2.73 4.69
N GLU A 55 -9.13 -3.13 3.96
CA GLU A 55 -9.03 -4.21 2.96
C GLU A 55 -8.02 -3.87 1.87
N LEU A 56 -8.10 -2.67 1.29
CA LEU A 56 -7.20 -2.23 0.23
C LEU A 56 -5.75 -2.15 0.72
N MET A 57 -5.52 -1.64 1.93
CA MET A 57 -4.18 -1.63 2.54
C MET A 57 -3.60 -3.04 2.71
N THR A 58 -4.45 -3.99 3.12
CA THR A 58 -4.04 -5.39 3.28
C THR A 58 -3.66 -6.01 1.93
N GLN A 59 -4.47 -5.77 0.89
CA GLN A 59 -4.19 -6.24 -0.46
C GLN A 59 -2.88 -5.65 -1.01
N MET A 60 -2.67 -4.33 -0.87
CA MET A 60 -1.43 -3.66 -1.29
C MET A 60 -0.20 -4.24 -0.60
N LYS A 61 -0.27 -4.49 0.72
CA LYS A 61 0.84 -5.10 1.47
C LYS A 61 1.16 -6.51 0.97
N GLN A 62 0.13 -7.32 0.68
CA GLN A 62 0.31 -8.65 0.11
C GLN A 62 0.94 -8.59 -1.29
N THR A 63 0.46 -7.69 -2.15
CA THR A 63 1.02 -7.51 -3.50
C THR A 63 2.47 -7.03 -3.46
N LYS A 64 2.81 -6.06 -2.60
CA LYS A 64 4.20 -5.59 -2.41
C LYS A 64 5.11 -6.73 -1.95
N LEU A 65 4.65 -7.55 -0.99
CA LEU A 65 5.40 -8.72 -0.53
C LEU A 65 5.58 -9.76 -1.64
N HIS A 66 4.55 -10.00 -2.46
CA HIS A 66 4.62 -10.97 -3.55
C HIS A 66 5.56 -10.50 -4.66
N ALA A 67 5.42 -9.25 -5.12
CA ALA A 67 6.30 -8.64 -6.11
C ALA A 67 7.77 -8.63 -5.64
N GLY A 68 8.01 -8.32 -4.35
CA GLY A 68 9.35 -8.41 -3.77
C GLY A 68 9.94 -9.82 -3.80
N LYS A 69 9.13 -10.86 -3.55
CA LYS A 69 9.56 -12.26 -3.66
C LYS A 69 9.87 -12.64 -5.10
N GLU A 70 9.03 -12.26 -6.05
CA GLU A 70 9.26 -12.54 -7.48
C GLU A 70 10.53 -11.85 -7.98
N LEU A 71 10.79 -10.61 -7.54
CA LEU A 71 12.02 -9.88 -7.87
C LEU A 71 13.26 -10.63 -7.35
N ILE A 72 13.26 -11.07 -6.09
CA ILE A 72 14.37 -11.84 -5.51
C ILE A 72 14.59 -13.15 -6.28
N ILE A 73 13.52 -13.87 -6.62
CA ILE A 73 13.61 -15.10 -7.41
C ILE A 73 14.20 -14.82 -8.79
N SER A 74 13.77 -13.75 -9.45
CA SER A 74 14.30 -13.31 -10.74
C SER A 74 15.81 -13.04 -10.66
N TYR A 75 16.26 -12.27 -9.66
CA TYR A 75 17.68 -12.02 -9.42
C TYR A 75 18.48 -13.29 -9.16
N MET A 76 17.97 -14.21 -8.33
CA MET A 76 18.63 -15.50 -8.08
C MET A 76 18.75 -16.33 -9.36
N ASN A 77 17.71 -16.35 -10.20
CA ASN A 77 17.75 -17.06 -11.48
C ASN A 77 18.78 -16.45 -12.45
N THR A 78 18.83 -15.11 -12.56
CA THR A 78 19.84 -14.43 -13.37
C THR A 78 21.25 -14.69 -12.85
N MET A 79 21.48 -14.64 -11.54
CA MET A 79 22.77 -14.96 -10.95
C MET A 79 23.19 -16.41 -11.23
N ASN A 80 22.26 -17.37 -11.10
CA ASN A 80 22.53 -18.76 -11.43
C ASN A 80 22.92 -18.93 -12.91
N LEU A 81 22.26 -18.20 -13.81
CA LEU A 81 22.58 -18.20 -15.24
C LEU A 81 24.00 -17.65 -15.49
N ILE A 82 24.37 -16.54 -14.83
CA ILE A 82 25.72 -15.95 -14.93
C ILE A 82 26.78 -16.93 -14.41
N ILE A 83 26.52 -17.58 -13.27
CA ILE A 83 27.43 -18.60 -12.71
C ILE A 83 27.61 -19.75 -13.69
N GLN A 84 26.52 -20.25 -14.29
CA GLN A 84 26.59 -21.31 -15.29
C GLN A 84 27.37 -20.87 -16.52
N GLN A 85 27.09 -19.68 -17.06
CA GLN A 85 27.81 -19.12 -18.20
C GLN A 85 29.32 -19.00 -17.90
N ASN A 86 29.68 -18.41 -16.76
CA ASN A 86 31.07 -18.28 -16.35
C ASN A 86 31.76 -19.63 -16.22
N ASN A 87 31.08 -20.63 -15.64
CA ASN A 87 31.63 -21.97 -15.51
C ASN A 87 31.84 -22.62 -16.90
N THR A 88 30.87 -22.50 -17.80
CA THR A 88 31.00 -23.00 -19.18
C THR A 88 32.14 -22.30 -19.93
N THR A 89 32.26 -20.98 -19.82
CA THR A 89 33.35 -20.21 -20.42
C THR A 89 34.70 -20.65 -19.84
N PHE A 90 34.79 -20.86 -18.53
CA PHE A 90 36.02 -21.32 -17.90
C PHE A 90 36.40 -22.73 -18.35
N GLN A 91 35.44 -23.66 -18.41
CA GLN A 91 35.67 -25.00 -18.93
C GLN A 91 36.07 -25.01 -20.41
N ALA A 92 35.52 -24.09 -21.21
CA ALA A 92 35.90 -23.94 -22.62
C ALA A 92 37.28 -23.30 -22.79
N ALA A 93 37.66 -22.38 -21.90
CA ALA A 93 38.95 -21.70 -21.93
C ALA A 93 40.09 -22.54 -21.32
N LEU A 94 39.80 -23.45 -20.40
CA LEU A 94 40.80 -24.25 -19.68
C LEU A 94 41.71 -25.05 -20.62
N PRO A 95 41.23 -25.74 -21.67
CA PRO A 95 42.09 -26.44 -22.64
C PRO A 95 42.97 -25.49 -23.44
N LEU A 96 42.44 -24.30 -23.82
CA LEU A 96 43.21 -23.28 -24.53
C LEU A 96 44.35 -22.73 -23.65
N LEU A 97 44.04 -22.44 -22.38
CA LEU A 97 45.05 -22.01 -21.40
C LEU A 97 46.11 -23.09 -21.17
N GLN A 98 45.72 -24.36 -21.15
CA GLN A 98 46.67 -25.48 -21.03
C GLN A 98 47.54 -25.63 -22.29
N GLN A 99 47.00 -25.42 -23.49
CA GLN A 99 47.77 -25.39 -24.74
C GLN A 99 48.77 -24.22 -24.75
N LEU A 100 48.31 -23.04 -24.34
CA LEU A 100 49.09 -21.81 -24.22
C LEU A 100 50.14 -21.84 -23.08
N ASN A 101 50.02 -22.76 -22.13
CA ASN A 101 51.07 -22.99 -21.14
C ASN A 101 52.23 -23.82 -21.72
N ASN A 102 51.95 -24.61 -22.77
CA ASN A 102 52.96 -25.36 -23.52
C ASN A 102 53.56 -24.53 -24.68
N ASP A 103 52.78 -23.62 -25.28
CA ASP A 103 53.22 -22.71 -26.34
C ASP A 103 53.35 -21.29 -25.79
N LYS A 104 54.56 -20.70 -25.81
CA LYS A 104 54.80 -19.30 -25.39
C LYS A 104 53.74 -18.35 -25.98
N LEU A 105 52.80 -17.92 -25.13
CA LEU A 105 51.73 -16.97 -25.44
C LEU A 105 52.25 -15.70 -26.12
N SER A 106 51.56 -15.22 -27.16
CA SER A 106 51.86 -13.93 -27.78
C SER A 106 51.34 -12.76 -26.94
N ASP A 107 52.05 -11.63 -26.98
CA ASP A 107 51.77 -10.45 -26.14
C ASP A 107 50.34 -9.89 -26.29
N SER A 108 49.68 -10.11 -27.44
CA SER A 108 48.32 -9.61 -27.68
C SER A 108 47.23 -10.36 -26.91
N MET A 109 47.43 -11.65 -26.63
CA MET A 109 46.47 -12.44 -25.84
C MET A 109 46.57 -12.12 -24.35
N ARG A 110 47.76 -11.74 -23.87
CA ARG A 110 47.98 -11.33 -22.47
C ARG A 110 47.25 -10.02 -22.13
N ASP A 111 47.18 -9.10 -23.09
CA ASP A 111 46.57 -7.78 -22.92
C ASP A 111 45.02 -7.84 -22.91
N ALA A 112 44.42 -8.84 -23.58
CA ALA A 112 42.98 -9.06 -23.62
C ALA A 112 42.42 -9.66 -22.30
N THR A 113 43.18 -10.55 -21.66
CA THR A 113 42.83 -11.10 -20.34
C THR A 113 42.91 -10.05 -19.23
N GLU A 114 43.80 -9.05 -19.34
CA GLU A 114 43.97 -7.99 -18.35
C GLU A 114 42.88 -6.89 -18.42
N LYS A 115 42.28 -6.63 -19.59
CA LYS A 115 41.35 -5.50 -19.80
C LYS A 115 39.86 -5.85 -19.71
N GLY A 116 39.48 -7.11 -19.94
CA GLY A 116 38.08 -7.55 -19.95
C GLY A 116 37.62 -8.32 -18.71
N TYR A 117 38.55 -8.80 -17.88
CA TYR A 117 38.22 -9.60 -16.70
C TYR A 117 37.89 -8.70 -15.52
N MET A 118 36.64 -8.73 -15.05
CA MET A 118 36.27 -8.17 -13.76
C MET A 118 36.44 -9.25 -12.68
N PRO A 119 37.31 -9.05 -11.69
CA PRO A 119 37.46 -9.99 -10.58
C PRO A 119 36.13 -10.21 -9.85
N PRO A 120 35.87 -11.42 -9.33
CA PRO A 120 34.62 -11.76 -8.64
C PRO A 120 34.25 -10.77 -7.52
N GLU A 121 35.23 -10.22 -6.81
CA GLU A 121 35.04 -9.24 -5.74
C GLU A 121 34.48 -7.92 -6.28
N ARG A 122 35.01 -7.44 -7.41
CA ARG A 122 34.50 -6.23 -8.08
C ARG A 122 33.12 -6.45 -8.67
N LEU A 123 32.85 -7.64 -9.18
CA LEU A 123 31.54 -7.99 -9.73
C LEU A 123 30.47 -8.03 -8.63
N LEU A 124 30.84 -8.55 -7.46
CA LEU A 124 29.99 -8.56 -6.26
C LEU A 124 29.69 -7.14 -5.76
N ASP A 125 30.70 -6.29 -5.65
CA ASP A 125 30.52 -4.90 -5.21
C ASP A 125 29.71 -4.07 -6.21
N TYR A 126 29.94 -4.25 -7.52
CA TYR A 126 29.12 -3.64 -8.56
C TYR A 126 27.64 -4.07 -8.44
N SER A 127 27.41 -5.37 -8.21
CA SER A 127 26.06 -5.92 -8.07
C SER A 127 25.34 -5.39 -6.83
N LYS A 128 26.03 -5.30 -5.68
CA LYS A 128 25.49 -4.68 -4.46
C LYS A 128 25.08 -3.22 -4.71
N LYS A 129 25.95 -2.45 -5.38
CA LYS A 129 25.68 -1.05 -5.70
C LYS A 129 24.45 -0.87 -6.59
N GLN A 130 24.29 -1.71 -7.62
CA GLN A 130 23.12 -1.68 -8.49
C GLN A 130 21.82 -2.03 -7.75
N ILE A 131 21.87 -2.99 -6.81
CA ILE A 131 20.71 -3.34 -5.97
C ILE A 131 20.32 -2.15 -5.07
N GLU A 132 21.30 -1.47 -4.46
CA GLU A 132 21.05 -0.29 -3.63
C GLU A 132 20.41 0.85 -4.43
N GLU A 133 20.95 1.15 -5.62
CA GLU A 133 20.42 2.19 -6.52
C GLU A 133 18.99 1.90 -6.96
N LEU A 134 18.67 0.65 -7.30
CA LEU A 134 17.31 0.24 -7.67
C LEU A 134 16.34 0.33 -6.50
N ARG A 135 16.77 -0.04 -5.29
CA ARG A 135 15.96 0.08 -4.09
C ARG A 135 15.62 1.54 -3.78
N LEU A 136 16.61 2.43 -3.84
CA LEU A 136 16.40 3.88 -3.65
C LEU A 136 15.38 4.43 -4.65
N LYS A 137 15.49 4.04 -5.93
CA LYS A 137 14.54 4.47 -6.96
C LYS A 137 13.12 4.00 -6.70
N GLN A 138 12.94 2.75 -6.24
CA GLN A 138 11.62 2.23 -5.87
C GLN A 138 11.02 2.97 -4.67
N ASP A 139 11.85 3.30 -3.68
CA ASP A 139 11.42 4.07 -2.50
C ASP A 139 10.99 5.50 -2.89
N ASP A 140 11.70 6.13 -3.83
CA ASP A 140 11.33 7.44 -4.40
C ASP A 140 10.00 7.39 -5.16
N GLU A 141 9.79 6.39 -6.00
CA GLU A 141 8.53 6.18 -6.74
C GLU A 141 7.36 5.92 -5.77
N PHE A 142 7.59 5.14 -4.71
CA PHE A 142 6.59 4.90 -3.67
C PHE A 142 6.24 6.19 -2.92
N MET A 143 7.23 7.03 -2.59
CA MET A 143 7.01 8.34 -1.98
C MET A 143 6.18 9.27 -2.86
N GLN A 144 6.41 9.28 -4.17
CA GLN A 144 5.60 10.08 -5.11
C GLN A 144 4.15 9.62 -5.16
N LEU A 145 3.89 8.31 -5.20
CA LEU A 145 2.54 7.76 -5.14
C LEU A 145 1.83 8.11 -3.83
N MET A 146 2.54 8.03 -2.70
CA MET A 146 2.00 8.40 -1.39
C MET A 146 1.66 9.89 -1.31
N ASN A 147 2.46 10.76 -1.91
CA ASN A 147 2.13 12.20 -2.02
C ASN A 147 0.87 12.42 -2.86
N LEU A 148 0.78 11.78 -4.03
CA LEU A 148 -0.38 11.89 -4.90
C LEU A 148 -1.67 11.45 -4.20
N ALA A 149 -1.62 10.37 -3.40
CA ALA A 149 -2.76 9.88 -2.64
C ALA A 149 -3.23 10.88 -1.55
N VAL A 150 -2.28 11.60 -0.92
CA VAL A 150 -2.62 12.69 0.01
C VAL A 150 -3.23 13.87 -0.73
N ASP A 151 -2.66 14.29 -1.86
CA ASP A 151 -3.14 15.42 -2.67
C ASP A 151 -4.56 15.18 -3.19
N GLN A 152 -4.86 13.93 -3.59
CA GLN A 152 -6.20 13.51 -4.02
C GLN A 152 -7.17 13.23 -2.86
N LYS A 153 -6.74 13.43 -1.61
CA LYS A 153 -7.52 13.18 -0.39
C LYS A 153 -7.99 11.73 -0.24
N VAL A 154 -7.26 10.78 -0.83
CA VAL A 154 -7.51 9.35 -0.69
C VAL A 154 -7.04 8.84 0.67
N ILE A 155 -5.94 9.40 1.19
CA ILE A 155 -5.41 9.14 2.53
C ILE A 155 -5.03 10.47 3.20
N THR A 156 -4.95 10.49 4.53
CA THR A 156 -4.45 11.66 5.26
C THR A 156 -2.92 11.67 5.35
N SER A 157 -2.33 12.84 5.64
CA SER A 157 -0.89 12.95 5.91
C SER A 157 -0.44 12.08 7.09
N THR A 158 -1.33 11.84 8.06
CA THR A 158 -1.08 10.97 9.20
C THR A 158 -1.01 9.50 8.77
N ASP A 159 -1.92 9.06 7.89
CA ASP A 159 -1.91 7.71 7.34
C ASP A 159 -0.64 7.46 6.51
N LYS A 160 -0.20 8.47 5.75
CA LYS A 160 1.07 8.41 5.02
C LYS A 160 2.26 8.17 5.94
N LEU A 161 2.36 8.87 7.06
CA LEU A 161 3.46 8.67 8.03
C LEU A 161 3.46 7.25 8.59
N PHE A 162 2.28 6.68 8.83
CA PHE A 162 2.13 5.30 9.32
C PHE A 162 2.51 4.24 8.27
N LEU A 163 2.36 4.55 6.98
CA LEU A 163 2.70 3.66 5.86
C LEU A 163 4.17 3.74 5.44
N LEU A 164 4.89 4.77 5.89
CA LEU A 164 6.32 4.98 5.64
C LEU A 164 7.22 4.56 6.82
N GLY A 165 6.64 4.42 8.03
CA GLY A 165 7.32 3.89 9.22
C GLY A 165 7.25 2.37 9.32
#